data_AF-E9RT61-F1
#
_entry.id   AF-E9RT61-F1
#
_cell.length_a   1.000
_cell.length_b   1.000
_cell.length_c   1.000
_cell.angle_alpha   90.00
_cell.angle_beta   90.00
_cell.angle_gamma   90.00
#
_symmetry.space_group_name_H-M   'P 1'
#
loop_
_entity.id
_entity.type
_entity.pdbx_description
1 polymer ?
#
loop_
_entity_poly.entity_id
_entity_poly.type
_entity_poly.pdbx_seq_one_letter_code
_entity_poly.pdbx_strand_id
1 'polypeptide(L)'
;MGGITVWASYQERSFSPKGWLNCDPAKRYLYIDDFEEKYNVAGMRRCEIEELLGSPTWRKTEPGTEKIIYYEYRIQDNLLAGWKVYQVRFQDDVVIDTTIIVEDW
;
A
#
# COMPACT_ATOMS: atom_id res chain seq x y z
N MET A 1 31.29 -8.07 -20.69
CA MET A 1 31.13 -8.55 -19.30
C MET A 1 30.22 -7.55 -18.62
N GLY A 2 29.01 -7.84 -18.16
CA GLY A 2 28.36 -9.08 -17.74
C GLY A 2 27.44 -8.62 -16.61
N GLY A 3 26.13 -8.84 -16.76
CA GLY A 3 25.07 -8.06 -16.11
C GLY A 3 25.18 -7.93 -14.58
N ILE A 4 25.23 -6.70 -14.10
CA ILE A 4 25.07 -6.35 -12.68
C ILE A 4 24.06 -5.20 -12.59
N THR A 5 22.79 -5.41 -12.94
CA THR A 5 21.74 -4.40 -12.61
C THR A 5 20.30 -4.89 -12.56
N VAL A 6 20.02 -6.20 -12.54
CA VAL A 6 18.61 -6.69 -12.52
C VAL A 6 18.28 -7.52 -11.28
N TRP A 7 19.29 -8.06 -10.59
CA TRP A 7 19.05 -8.90 -9.40
C TRP A 7 18.81 -8.10 -8.11
N ALA A 8 19.44 -6.93 -7.96
CA ALA A 8 19.24 -6.07 -6.79
C ALA A 8 17.84 -5.45 -6.75
N SER A 9 17.29 -5.07 -7.91
CA SER A 9 15.94 -4.50 -8.02
C SER A 9 14.83 -5.54 -7.84
N TYR A 10 15.12 -6.83 -7.97
CA TYR A 10 14.14 -7.90 -7.77
C TYR A 10 14.02 -8.29 -6.29
N GLN A 11 15.13 -8.25 -5.53
CA GLN A 11 15.08 -8.48 -4.07
C GLN A 11 14.40 -7.33 -3.31
N GLU A 12 14.52 -6.09 -3.80
CA GLU A 12 13.84 -4.92 -3.21
C GLU A 12 12.31 -4.89 -3.45
N ARG A 13 11.73 -5.85 -4.21
CA ARG A 13 10.28 -5.88 -4.49
C ARG A 13 9.46 -6.72 -3.52
N SER A 14 10.09 -7.62 -2.76
CA SER A 14 9.29 -8.49 -1.90
C SER A 14 8.77 -7.73 -0.69
N PHE A 15 7.46 -7.57 -0.61
CA PHE A 15 6.80 -6.97 0.54
C PHE A 15 7.16 -7.72 1.82
N SER A 16 7.49 -6.95 2.86
CA SER A 16 7.45 -7.41 4.24
C SER A 16 7.07 -6.22 5.13
N PRO A 17 6.29 -6.41 6.20
CA PRO A 17 5.90 -5.30 7.07
C PRO A 17 7.11 -4.56 7.65
N LYS A 18 8.14 -5.31 8.04
CA LYS A 18 9.41 -4.74 8.51
C LYS A 18 10.13 -3.97 7.41
N GLY A 19 10.15 -4.46 6.18
CA GLY A 19 10.74 -3.76 5.03
C GLY A 19 10.00 -2.46 4.73
N TRP A 20 8.68 -2.49 4.70
CA TRP A 20 7.80 -1.35 4.47
C TRP A 20 7.97 -0.22 5.50
N LEU A 21 8.05 -0.57 6.78
CA LEU A 21 8.24 0.41 7.85
C LEU A 21 9.63 1.06 7.83
N ASN A 22 10.66 0.31 7.43
CA ASN A 22 12.05 0.79 7.42
C ASN A 22 12.51 1.35 6.06
N CYS A 23 11.71 1.21 5.00
CA CYS A 23 12.08 1.74 3.70
C CYS A 23 11.82 3.24 3.61
N ASP A 24 12.61 3.90 2.77
CA ASP A 24 12.33 5.27 2.33
C ASP A 24 10.90 5.33 1.76
N PRO A 25 10.03 6.24 2.26
CA PRO A 25 8.69 6.43 1.72
C PRO A 25 8.67 6.62 0.20
N ALA A 26 9.71 7.24 -0.38
CA ALA A 26 9.86 7.43 -1.82
C ALA A 26 10.09 6.13 -2.62
N LYS A 27 10.35 5.00 -1.95
CA LYS A 27 10.52 3.67 -2.57
C LYS A 27 9.36 2.73 -2.30
N ARG A 28 8.38 3.14 -1.50
CA ARG A 28 7.21 2.30 -1.14
C ARG A 28 6.38 1.87 -2.34
N TYR A 29 6.41 2.64 -3.43
CA TYR A 29 5.69 2.34 -4.67
C TYR A 29 6.10 0.99 -5.28
N LEU A 30 7.34 0.53 -5.02
CA LEU A 30 7.87 -0.75 -5.49
C LEU A 30 7.25 -1.97 -4.79
N TYR A 31 6.63 -1.76 -3.63
CA TYR A 31 6.13 -2.84 -2.76
C TYR A 31 4.63 -3.05 -2.85
N ILE A 32 3.84 -2.05 -3.28
CA ILE A 32 2.38 -2.13 -3.19
C ILE A 32 1.77 -3.09 -4.21
N ASP A 33 2.38 -3.22 -5.39
CA ASP A 33 1.92 -4.20 -6.39
C ASP A 33 2.22 -5.63 -5.92
N ASP A 34 3.42 -5.85 -5.38
CA ASP A 34 3.81 -7.15 -4.81
C ASP A 34 2.97 -7.52 -3.57
N PHE A 35 2.59 -6.52 -2.77
CA PHE A 35 1.66 -6.69 -1.65
C PHE A 35 0.30 -7.21 -2.12
N GLU A 36 -0.33 -6.54 -3.10
CA GLU A 36 -1.62 -6.97 -3.66
C GLU A 36 -1.54 -8.35 -4.33
N GLU A 37 -0.44 -8.66 -5.00
CA GLU A 37 -0.26 -9.96 -5.67
C GLU A 37 -0.06 -11.11 -4.67
N LYS A 38 0.66 -10.88 -3.57
CA LYS A 38 1.01 -11.94 -2.60
C LYS A 38 -0.02 -12.12 -1.50
N TYR A 39 -0.71 -11.07 -1.11
CA TYR A 39 -1.66 -11.10 -0.02
C TYR A 39 -3.08 -11.10 -0.59
N ASN A 40 -3.91 -12.03 -0.13
CA ASN A 40 -5.34 -11.93 -0.40
C ASN A 40 -5.94 -10.86 0.52
N VAL A 41 -5.86 -9.61 0.08
CA VAL A 41 -6.23 -8.44 0.90
C VAL A 41 -7.73 -8.37 1.15
N ALA A 42 -8.54 -8.78 0.17
CA ALA A 42 -9.97 -8.96 0.34
C ALA A 42 -10.26 -10.02 1.42
N GLY A 43 -11.04 -9.65 2.43
CA GLY A 43 -11.34 -10.49 3.59
C GLY A 43 -10.41 -10.30 4.80
N MET A 44 -9.30 -9.56 4.66
CA MET A 44 -8.47 -9.19 5.81
C MET A 44 -9.19 -8.19 6.71
N ARG A 45 -8.90 -8.19 8.01
CA ARG A 45 -9.39 -7.16 8.93
C ARG A 45 -8.57 -5.89 8.82
N ARG A 46 -9.18 -4.75 9.13
CA ARG A 46 -8.52 -3.45 9.18
C ARG A 46 -7.28 -3.45 10.07
N CYS A 47 -7.32 -4.13 11.21
CA CYS A 47 -6.15 -4.24 12.09
C CYS A 47 -4.97 -4.97 11.41
N GLU A 48 -5.25 -5.98 10.58
CA GLU A 48 -4.20 -6.69 9.83
C GLU A 48 -3.59 -5.78 8.76
N ILE A 49 -4.40 -4.93 8.11
CA ILE A 49 -3.90 -3.90 7.19
C ILE A 49 -3.00 -2.91 7.91
N GLU A 50 -3.39 -2.44 9.09
CA GLU A 50 -2.57 -1.54 9.91
C GLU A 50 -1.28 -2.21 10.41
N GLU A 51 -1.29 -3.51 10.68
CA GLU A 51 -0.09 -4.27 11.04
C GLU A 51 0.88 -4.42 9.84
N LEU A 52 0.35 -4.59 8.63
CA LEU A 52 1.16 -4.78 7.42
C LEU A 52 1.70 -3.44 6.89
N LEU A 53 0.84 -2.43 6.76
CA LEU A 53 1.14 -1.16 6.09
C LEU A 53 1.34 0.02 7.07
N GLY A 54 1.08 -0.17 8.36
CA GLY A 54 1.05 0.92 9.33
C GLY A 54 -0.18 1.82 9.16
N SER A 55 -0.10 3.00 9.77
CA SER A 55 -1.18 3.98 9.73
C SER A 55 -1.44 4.52 8.31
N PRO A 56 -2.71 4.67 7.90
CA PRO A 56 -3.03 5.26 6.61
C PRO A 56 -2.69 6.75 6.57
N THR A 57 -2.46 7.27 5.36
CA THR A 57 -2.31 8.71 5.14
C THR A 57 -3.62 9.44 5.41
N TRP A 58 -4.74 8.83 5.02
CA TRP A 58 -6.07 9.37 5.24
C TRP A 58 -7.09 8.28 5.51
N ARG A 59 -8.16 8.62 6.24
CA ARG A 59 -9.28 7.71 6.54
C ARG A 59 -10.62 8.43 6.41
N LYS A 60 -11.63 7.68 5.97
CA LYS A 60 -13.04 8.12 5.93
C LYS A 60 -13.88 7.31 6.90
N THR A 61 -14.78 7.99 7.60
CA THR A 61 -15.86 7.35 8.36
C THR A 61 -17.20 7.53 7.66
N GLU A 62 -18.15 6.65 7.96
CA GLU A 62 -19.54 6.83 7.55
C GLU A 62 -20.12 8.10 8.21
N PRO A 63 -20.82 8.97 7.45
CA PRO A 63 -21.34 10.24 7.98
C PRO A 63 -22.17 10.07 9.24
N GLY A 64 -21.86 10.86 10.28
CA GLY A 64 -22.56 10.80 11.55
C GLY A 64 -22.16 9.61 12.45
N THR A 65 -21.12 8.86 12.10
CA THR A 65 -20.59 7.74 12.90
C THR A 65 -19.06 7.78 12.99
N GLU A 66 -18.50 6.96 13.88
CA GLU A 66 -17.06 6.69 13.94
C GLU A 66 -16.64 5.45 13.13
N LYS A 67 -17.58 4.81 12.41
CA LYS A 67 -17.31 3.60 11.64
C LYS A 67 -16.43 3.94 10.45
N ILE A 68 -15.22 3.41 10.44
CA ILE A 68 -14.27 3.55 9.33
C ILE A 68 -14.76 2.70 8.16
N ILE A 69 -14.83 3.30 6.98
CA ILE A 69 -15.27 2.64 5.74
C ILE A 69 -14.20 2.63 4.66
N TYR A 70 -13.11 3.39 4.86
CA TYR A 70 -12.13 3.60 3.81
C TYR A 70 -10.79 4.12 4.36
N TYR A 71 -9.69 3.55 3.87
CA TYR A 71 -8.32 4.02 4.04
C TYR A 71 -7.67 4.40 2.72
N GLU A 72 -6.78 5.38 2.80
CA GLU A 72 -5.91 5.80 1.72
C GLU A 72 -4.46 5.86 2.18
N TYR A 73 -3.59 5.20 1.42
CA TYR A 73 -2.14 5.26 1.55
C TYR A 73 -1.59 6.00 0.33
N ARG A 74 -1.16 7.25 0.52
CA ARG A 74 -0.54 8.04 -0.54
C ARG A 74 0.96 7.82 -0.50
N ILE A 75 1.50 7.32 -1.61
CA ILE A 75 2.89 6.91 -1.74
C ILE A 75 3.49 7.75 -2.86
N GLN A 76 4.55 8.50 -2.56
CA GLN A 76 5.22 9.28 -3.58
C GLN A 76 5.96 8.34 -4.55
N ASP A 77 5.70 8.48 -5.84
CA ASP A 77 6.41 7.78 -6.90
C ASP A 77 7.35 8.75 -7.61
N ASN A 78 8.61 8.72 -7.20
CA ASN A 78 9.65 9.57 -7.78
C ASN A 78 10.10 9.12 -9.17
N LEU A 79 9.78 7.89 -9.60
CA LEU A 79 10.11 7.42 -10.94
C LEU A 79 9.17 8.03 -11.99
N LEU A 80 7.89 8.12 -11.65
CA LEU A 80 6.86 8.70 -12.51
C LEU A 80 6.57 10.18 -12.22
N ALA A 81 7.26 10.77 -11.23
CA ALA A 81 7.02 12.13 -10.75
C ALA A 81 5.53 12.38 -10.40
N GLY A 82 4.97 11.48 -9.60
CA GLY A 82 3.56 11.50 -9.22
C GLY A 82 3.29 10.80 -7.89
N TRP A 83 2.04 10.43 -7.66
CA TRP A 83 1.57 9.72 -6.48
C TRP A 83 0.93 8.40 -6.87
N LYS A 84 1.30 7.34 -6.16
CA LYS A 84 0.56 6.08 -6.14
C LYS A 84 -0.36 6.09 -4.94
N VAL A 85 -1.65 6.08 -5.18
CA VAL A 85 -2.69 6.14 -4.16
C VAL A 85 -3.32 4.77 -4.03
N TYR A 86 -3.06 4.11 -2.92
CA TYR A 86 -3.62 2.81 -2.61
C TYR A 86 -4.81 2.97 -1.66
N GLN A 87 -5.97 2.50 -2.11
CA GLN A 87 -7.26 2.68 -1.47
C GLN A 87 -7.76 1.33 -0.95
N VAL A 88 -8.19 1.29 0.30
CA VAL A 88 -8.74 0.08 0.94
C VAL A 88 -10.13 0.38 1.45
N ARG A 89 -11.14 -0.37 0.99
CA ARG A 89 -12.54 -0.21 1.40
C ARG A 89 -12.91 -1.26 2.43
N PHE A 90 -13.65 -0.83 3.45
CA PHE A 90 -14.07 -1.69 4.54
C PHE A 90 -15.59 -1.81 4.63
N GLN A 91 -16.05 -3.00 4.96
CA GLN A 91 -17.38 -3.26 5.48
C GLN A 91 -17.24 -4.07 6.76
N ASP A 92 -17.82 -3.56 7.86
CA ASP A 92 -17.78 -4.22 9.18
C ASP A 92 -16.36 -4.60 9.61
N ASP A 93 -15.41 -3.68 9.41
CA ASP A 93 -13.97 -3.83 9.73
C ASP A 93 -13.19 -4.81 8.85
N VAL A 94 -13.83 -5.38 7.83
CA VAL A 94 -13.23 -6.31 6.86
C VAL A 94 -13.03 -5.63 5.53
N VAL A 95 -11.90 -5.87 4.87
CA VAL A 95 -11.63 -5.37 3.52
C VAL A 95 -12.56 -6.04 2.53
N ILE A 96 -13.28 -5.24 1.76
CA ILE A 96 -14.15 -5.72 0.69
C ILE A 96 -13.56 -5.51 -0.70
N ASP A 97 -12.69 -4.51 -0.85
CA ASP A 97 -12.17 -4.06 -2.14
C ASP A 97 -10.93 -3.18 -1.97
N THR A 98 -10.06 -3.20 -2.96
CA THR A 98 -8.83 -2.41 -3.03
C THR A 98 -8.71 -1.75 -4.40
N THR A 99 -8.05 -0.60 -4.47
CA THR A 99 -7.80 0.08 -5.76
C THR A 99 -6.48 0.82 -5.71
N ILE A 100 -5.72 0.75 -6.81
CA ILE A 100 -4.50 1.53 -7.00
C ILE A 100 -4.77 2.58 -8.08
N ILE A 101 -4.51 3.84 -7.75
CA ILE A 101 -4.60 4.99 -8.66
C ILE A 101 -3.21 5.60 -8.80
N VAL A 102 -2.86 6.04 -10.01
CA VAL A 102 -1.67 6.86 -10.26
C VAL A 102 -2.13 8.28 -10.57
N GLU A 103 -1.64 9.24 -9.81
CA GLU A 103 -1.94 10.67 -9.96
C GLU A 103 -0.65 11.42 -10.37
N ASP A 104 -0.75 12.32 -11.33
CA ASP A 104 0.34 13.26 -11.65
C ASP A 104 0.47 14.32 -10.53
N TRP A 105 1.66 14.95 -10.46
CA TRP A 105 2.03 15.98 -9.48
C TRP A 105 1.18 17.26 -9.50
#